data_AF-A0A943B8S4-F1
#
_entry.id   AF-A0A943B8S4-F1
#
_cell.length_a   1.000
_cell.length_b   1.000
_cell.length_c   1.000
_cell.angle_alpha   90.00
_cell.angle_beta   90.00
_cell.angle_gamma   90.00
#
_symmetry.space_group_name_H-M   'P 1'
#
loop_
_entity.id
_entity.type
_entity.pdbx_description
1 polymer ?
#
loop_
_entity_poly.entity_id
_entity_poly.type
_entity_poly.pdbx_seq_one_letter_code
_entity_poly.pdbx_strand_id
1 'polypeptide(L)'
;MLMNLVAIIPLLVMLVIFIGQAIWVARDAMKKGEEFWWLWTIISVIVFPIGIIIYILVSRNNKNICNNCGKATPKNTNACPYCGISYNKTCPSCGEKVERGWQYCANCAEKLPEGIVTTKNNKGVSKNQKLAIAVVIAVFLIVISTPVITFIEYLNIGNHYEEVVVRNDYFCNQQFEEEHTGTRSYTMSPTIINYEGKIKSGSVVIKSYDSSGNLLQESQVIKEKNAEGSFNTGYGGEKVKVTVEFTDFKGEFKMYR
;
A
#
# COMPACT_ATOMS: atom_id res chain seq x y z
N MET A 1 -9.26 -23.01 -12.55
CA MET A 1 -7.88 -23.49 -12.27
C MET A 1 -6.81 -22.51 -12.74
N LEU A 2 -6.85 -22.03 -13.99
CA LEU A 2 -5.89 -21.06 -14.54
C LEU A 2 -5.86 -19.73 -13.76
N MET A 3 -7.03 -19.22 -13.35
CA MET A 3 -7.16 -17.97 -12.58
C MET A 3 -6.44 -18.00 -11.22
N ASN A 4 -6.42 -19.18 -10.56
CA ASN A 4 -5.79 -19.34 -9.25
C ASN A 4 -4.26 -19.35 -9.37
N LEU A 5 -3.72 -19.95 -10.45
CA LEU A 5 -2.28 -19.97 -10.72
C LEU A 5 -1.72 -18.56 -10.95
N VAL A 6 -2.46 -17.72 -11.68
CA VAL A 6 -2.07 -16.32 -11.95
C VAL A 6 -1.98 -15.49 -10.67
N ALA A 7 -2.82 -15.79 -9.66
CA ALA A 7 -2.76 -15.12 -8.35
C ALA A 7 -1.67 -15.69 -7.42
N ILE A 8 -1.37 -16.99 -7.51
CA ILE A 8 -0.41 -17.67 -6.61
C ILE A 8 1.05 -17.34 -6.98
N ILE A 9 1.36 -17.26 -8.27
CA ILE A 9 2.72 -17.00 -8.76
C ILE A 9 3.33 -15.70 -8.17
N PRO A 10 2.70 -14.52 -8.25
CA PRO A 10 3.27 -13.30 -7.69
C PRO A 10 3.42 -13.37 -6.17
N LEU A 11 2.53 -14.08 -5.48
CA LEU A 11 2.57 -14.25 -4.03
C LEU A 11 3.76 -15.12 -3.59
N LEU A 12 4.06 -16.17 -4.35
CA LEU A 12 5.26 -16.99 -4.16
C LEU A 12 6.55 -16.18 -4.45
N VAL A 13 6.58 -15.40 -5.53
CA VAL A 13 7.74 -14.56 -5.86
C VAL A 13 7.99 -13.53 -4.75
N MET A 14 6.95 -12.89 -4.23
CA MET A 14 7.06 -11.95 -3.12
C MET A 14 7.62 -12.65 -1.87
N LEU A 15 7.10 -13.82 -1.52
CA LEU A 15 7.55 -14.61 -0.37
C LEU A 15 9.04 -14.99 -0.49
N VAL A 16 9.49 -15.40 -1.67
CA VAL A 16 10.91 -15.70 -1.93
C VAL A 16 11.79 -14.47 -1.73
N ILE A 17 11.34 -13.28 -2.17
CA ILE A 17 12.05 -12.01 -1.93
C ILE A 17 12.12 -11.67 -0.44
N PHE A 18 11.04 -11.89 0.32
CA PHE A 18 11.01 -11.71 1.79
C PHE A 18 11.95 -12.64 2.55
N ILE A 19 12.03 -13.90 2.12
CA ILE A 19 12.96 -14.85 2.72
C ILE A 19 14.41 -14.48 2.35
N GLY A 20 14.66 -14.16 1.08
CA GLY A 20 15.99 -13.78 0.60
C GLY A 20 16.58 -12.56 1.32
N GLN A 21 15.79 -11.50 1.48
CA GLN A 21 16.21 -10.30 2.21
C GLN A 21 16.51 -10.60 3.69
N ALA A 22 15.67 -11.40 4.36
CA ALA A 22 15.83 -11.71 5.77
C ALA A 22 17.13 -12.51 5.99
N ILE A 23 17.38 -13.51 5.15
CA ILE A 23 18.61 -14.31 5.19
C ILE A 23 19.83 -13.42 4.95
N TRP A 24 19.77 -12.50 4.00
CA TRP A 24 20.89 -11.61 3.69
C TRP A 24 21.22 -10.67 4.86
N VAL A 25 20.22 -10.00 5.42
CA VAL A 25 20.39 -9.10 6.58
C VAL A 25 20.92 -9.86 7.79
N ALA A 26 20.40 -11.05 8.06
CA ALA A 26 20.84 -11.87 9.18
C ALA A 26 22.33 -12.25 9.04
N ARG A 27 22.74 -12.74 7.85
CA ARG A 27 24.14 -13.10 7.58
C ARG A 27 25.08 -11.89 7.66
N ASP A 28 24.66 -10.72 7.17
CA ASP A 28 25.47 -9.50 7.23
C ASP A 28 25.63 -9.00 8.68
N ALA A 29 24.57 -9.05 9.48
CA ALA A 29 24.60 -8.67 10.89
C ALA A 29 25.49 -9.60 11.73
N MET A 30 25.43 -10.92 11.47
CA MET A 30 26.32 -11.91 12.12
C MET A 30 27.78 -11.66 11.79
N LYS A 31 28.12 -11.36 10.52
CA LYS A 31 29.50 -11.03 10.11
C LYS A 31 30.05 -9.78 10.81
N LYS A 32 29.18 -8.86 11.21
CA LYS A 32 29.54 -7.62 11.92
C LYS A 32 29.61 -7.79 13.43
N GLY A 33 29.24 -8.96 13.96
CA GLY A 33 29.27 -9.23 15.40
C GLY A 33 28.29 -8.39 16.21
N GLU A 34 27.16 -7.97 15.60
CA GLU A 34 26.12 -7.25 16.32
C GLU A 34 25.34 -8.26 17.20
N GLU A 35 25.33 -8.06 18.52
CA GLU A 35 24.72 -8.98 19.50
C GLU A 35 23.23 -9.26 19.21
N PHE A 36 22.53 -8.27 18.65
CA PHE A 36 21.10 -8.34 18.32
C PHE A 36 20.83 -8.47 16.82
N TRP A 37 21.45 -9.45 16.15
CA TRP A 37 21.27 -9.66 14.70
C TRP A 37 19.79 -9.85 14.30
N TRP A 38 19.00 -10.51 15.16
CA TRP A 38 17.62 -10.87 14.89
C TRP A 38 16.68 -9.64 14.88
N LEU A 39 16.94 -8.63 15.72
CA LEU A 39 16.17 -7.37 15.72
C LEU A 39 16.33 -6.63 14.39
N TRP A 40 17.56 -6.53 13.89
CA TRP A 40 17.83 -5.91 12.58
C TRP A 40 17.11 -6.62 11.44
N THR A 41 16.99 -7.95 11.54
CA THR A 41 16.28 -8.76 10.56
C THR A 41 14.77 -8.51 10.62
N ILE A 42 14.18 -8.51 11.82
CA ILE A 42 12.74 -8.25 12.04
C ILE A 42 12.36 -6.84 11.55
N ILE A 43 13.13 -5.83 11.94
CA ILE A 43 12.88 -4.43 11.52
C ILE A 43 12.97 -4.31 10.00
N SER A 44 13.94 -4.96 9.37
CA SER A 44 14.09 -4.92 7.91
C SER A 44 12.89 -5.52 7.17
N VAL A 45 12.31 -6.59 7.71
CA VAL A 45 11.19 -7.32 7.10
C VAL A 45 9.85 -6.59 7.31
N ILE A 46 9.60 -6.06 8.52
CA ILE A 46 8.35 -5.35 8.84
C ILE A 46 8.22 -4.09 7.99
N VAL A 47 9.31 -3.37 7.78
CA VAL A 47 9.30 -2.08 7.09
C VAL A 47 9.74 -2.24 5.62
N PHE A 48 9.41 -3.34 4.94
CA PHE A 48 9.86 -3.56 3.56
C PHE A 48 9.32 -2.51 2.57
N PRO A 49 10.12 -2.03 1.61
CA PRO A 49 11.58 -2.17 1.46
C PRO A 49 12.41 -1.20 2.30
N ILE A 50 11.80 -0.17 2.91
CA ILE A 50 12.50 0.89 3.66
C ILE A 50 13.46 0.33 4.73
N GLY A 51 13.09 -0.77 5.39
CA GLY A 51 13.83 -1.42 6.45
C GLY A 51 15.22 -1.89 6.02
N ILE A 52 15.38 -2.39 4.79
CA ILE A 52 16.69 -2.81 4.28
C ILE A 52 17.60 -1.60 4.03
N ILE A 53 17.02 -0.48 3.59
CA ILE A 53 17.77 0.76 3.37
C ILE A 53 18.22 1.36 4.70
N ILE A 54 17.33 1.40 5.70
CA ILE A 54 17.66 1.83 7.06
C ILE A 54 18.80 0.96 7.61
N TYR A 55 18.69 -0.37 7.46
CA TYR A 55 19.72 -1.30 7.89
C TYR A 55 21.08 -0.96 7.26
N ILE A 56 21.14 -0.79 5.93
CA ILE A 56 22.39 -0.48 5.22
C ILE A 56 22.97 0.87 5.67
N LEU A 57 22.13 1.90 5.84
CA LEU A 57 22.56 3.24 6.24
C LEU A 57 23.16 3.24 7.66
N VAL A 58 22.47 2.62 8.62
CA VAL A 58 22.94 2.57 10.02
C VAL A 58 24.17 1.68 10.12
N SER A 59 24.11 0.49 9.53
CA SER A 59 25.16 -0.53 9.67
C SER A 59 26.47 -0.14 8.97
N ARG A 60 26.46 0.71 7.93
CA ARG A 60 27.69 1.19 7.27
C ARG A 60 28.47 2.24 8.05
N ASN A 61 27.85 2.93 9.02
CA ASN A 61 28.52 4.02 9.74
C ASN A 61 29.37 3.54 10.94
N ASN A 62 29.47 2.23 11.13
CA ASN A 62 30.11 1.58 12.28
C ASN A 62 31.65 1.45 12.15
N LYS A 63 32.33 2.47 11.62
CA LYS A 63 33.81 2.51 11.56
C LYS A 63 34.35 3.19 12.81
N ASN A 64 35.02 2.43 13.68
CA ASN A 64 35.79 3.02 14.77
C ASN A 64 37.04 3.69 14.17
N ILE A 65 37.28 4.95 14.50
CA ILE A 65 38.50 5.66 14.10
C ILE A 65 39.44 5.65 15.28
N CYS A 66 40.72 5.32 15.06
CA CYS A 66 41.73 5.40 16.09
C CYS A 66 42.04 6.87 16.40
N ASN A 67 41.87 7.29 17.66
CA ASN A 67 42.15 8.67 18.09
C ASN A 67 43.64 9.04 18.06
N ASN A 68 44.56 8.06 17.99
CA ASN A 68 46.00 8.32 17.93
C ASN A 68 46.48 8.55 16.49
N CYS A 69 46.12 7.65 15.56
CA CYS A 69 46.64 7.70 14.18
C CYS A 69 45.60 8.12 13.13
N GLY A 70 44.34 8.36 13.52
CA GLY A 70 43.26 8.75 12.62
C GLY A 70 42.79 7.67 11.64
N LYS A 71 43.35 6.45 11.68
CA LYS A 71 42.98 5.36 10.77
C LYS A 71 41.75 4.61 11.26
N ALA A 72 40.92 4.13 10.33
CA ALA A 72 39.76 3.30 10.65
C ALA A 72 40.21 1.90 11.11
N THR A 73 39.67 1.43 12.22
CA THR A 73 40.02 0.16 12.86
C THR A 73 38.80 -0.74 13.01
N PRO A 74 38.97 -2.08 12.96
CA PRO A 74 37.87 -3.02 13.16
C PRO A 74 37.21 -2.83 14.54
N LYS A 75 35.91 -3.10 14.64
CA LYS A 75 35.28 -3.38 15.94
C LYS A 75 35.92 -4.66 16.49
N ASN A 76 36.23 -4.71 17.78
CA ASN A 76 36.75 -5.88 18.51
C ASN A 76 38.26 -6.21 18.42
N THR A 77 39.12 -5.20 18.28
CA THR A 77 40.59 -5.37 18.43
C THR A 77 41.07 -4.80 19.78
N ASN A 78 42.00 -5.48 20.46
CA ASN A 78 42.57 -5.05 21.75
C ASN A 78 43.61 -3.93 21.63
N ALA A 79 44.20 -3.78 20.44
CA ALA A 79 45.11 -2.69 20.09
C ALA A 79 44.92 -2.27 18.63
N CYS A 80 45.26 -1.03 18.32
CA CYS A 80 45.21 -0.52 16.96
C CYS A 80 46.30 -1.19 16.11
N PRO A 81 45.96 -1.84 14.98
CA PRO A 81 46.94 -2.54 14.15
C PRO A 81 47.91 -1.59 13.43
N TYR A 82 47.60 -0.29 13.38
CA TYR A 82 48.42 0.70 12.67
C TYR A 82 49.35 1.51 13.56
N CYS A 83 49.05 1.65 14.86
CA CYS A 83 49.86 2.45 15.77
C CYS A 83 50.19 1.74 17.10
N GLY A 84 49.74 0.50 17.30
CA GLY A 84 50.06 -0.31 18.46
C GLY A 84 49.36 0.09 19.77
N ILE A 85 48.61 1.19 19.80
CA ILE A 85 47.98 1.67 21.04
C ILE A 85 46.87 0.72 21.49
N SER A 86 46.90 0.27 22.75
CA SER A 86 45.85 -0.58 23.31
C SER A 86 44.57 0.22 23.56
N TYR A 87 43.42 -0.45 23.40
CA TYR A 87 42.12 0.12 23.77
C TYR A 87 41.74 -0.18 25.23
N ASN A 88 42.46 -1.09 25.89
CA ASN A 88 42.41 -1.27 27.34
C ASN A 88 43.22 -0.15 27.97
N LYS A 89 42.53 0.90 28.38
CA LYS A 89 43.16 2.07 28.98
C LYS A 89 42.97 1.97 30.48
N THR A 90 44.08 2.07 31.19
CA THR A 90 44.12 2.35 32.62
C THR A 90 44.33 3.84 32.80
N CYS A 91 43.89 4.39 33.92
CA CYS A 91 44.16 5.77 34.27
C CYS A 91 45.69 5.95 34.40
N PRO A 92 46.30 6.98 33.76
CA PRO A 92 47.73 7.21 33.86
C PRO A 92 48.19 7.64 35.26
N SER A 93 47.28 8.17 36.08
CA SER A 93 47.57 8.66 37.43
C SER A 93 47.46 7.55 38.48
N CYS A 94 46.36 6.76 38.48
CA CYS A 94 46.11 5.74 39.51
C CYS A 94 46.13 4.28 39.02
N GLY A 95 46.25 4.03 37.71
CA GLY A 95 46.25 2.67 37.15
C GLY A 95 44.89 1.97 37.07
N GLU A 96 43.80 2.60 37.53
CA GLU A 96 42.45 2.02 37.50
C GLU A 96 41.96 1.78 36.07
N LYS A 97 41.17 0.73 35.84
CA LYS A 97 40.56 0.50 34.52
C LYS A 97 39.56 1.61 34.20
N VAL A 98 39.61 2.15 32.99
CA VAL A 98 38.69 3.20 32.54
C VAL A 98 37.89 2.77 31.32
N GLU A 99 36.60 3.08 31.31
CA GLU A 99 35.69 2.77 30.21
C GLU A 99 35.77 3.80 29.08
N ARG A 100 35.35 3.41 27.87
CA ARG A 100 35.31 4.30 26.71
C ARG A 100 34.28 5.40 26.92
N GLY A 101 34.66 6.65 26.63
CA GLY A 101 33.78 7.81 26.74
C GLY A 101 33.89 8.58 28.07
N TRP A 102 34.61 8.05 29.07
CA TRP A 102 34.86 8.77 30.32
C TRP A 102 35.83 9.94 30.10
N GLN A 103 35.51 11.10 30.67
CA GLN A 103 36.38 12.29 30.62
C GLN A 103 37.31 12.41 31.83
N TYR A 104 36.90 11.83 32.96
CA TYR A 104 37.63 11.83 34.22
C TYR A 104 37.65 10.42 34.80
N CYS A 105 38.70 10.07 35.53
CA CYS A 105 38.77 8.79 36.24
C CYS A 105 37.81 8.77 37.43
N ALA A 106 36.99 7.72 37.57
CA ALA A 106 36.08 7.58 38.71
C ALA A 106 36.79 7.38 40.06
N ASN A 107 38.04 6.89 40.06
CA ASN A 107 38.79 6.61 41.28
C ASN A 107 39.63 7.81 41.75
N CYS A 108 40.33 8.50 40.84
CA CYS A 108 41.25 9.59 41.21
C CYS A 108 40.86 10.97 40.65
N ALA A 109 39.76 11.09 39.91
CA ALA A 109 39.31 12.32 39.26
C ALA A 109 40.28 12.96 38.24
N GLU A 110 41.39 12.29 37.90
CA GLU A 110 42.33 12.77 36.88
C GLU A 110 41.67 12.87 35.50
N LYS A 111 42.01 13.91 34.74
CA LYS A 111 41.50 14.12 33.39
C LYS A 111 42.11 13.07 32.45
N LEU A 112 41.25 12.34 31.75
CA LEU A 112 41.67 11.26 30.87
C LEU A 112 42.13 11.82 29.51
N PRO A 113 43.22 11.27 28.92
CA PRO A 113 43.70 11.72 27.62
C PRO A 113 42.64 11.52 26.52
N GLU A 114 42.56 12.45 25.57
CA GLU A 114 41.52 12.56 24.52
C GLU A 114 41.33 11.28 23.69
N GLY A 115 42.32 10.38 23.69
CA GLY A 115 42.18 9.06 23.10
C GLY A 115 41.11 8.15 23.75
N ILE A 116 40.59 8.45 24.94
CA ILE A 116 39.53 7.69 25.65
C ILE A 116 38.15 8.28 25.37
N VAL A 117 38.08 9.59 25.11
CA VAL A 117 36.85 10.32 24.91
C VAL A 117 36.41 10.15 23.46
N THR A 118 35.36 9.34 23.23
CA THR A 118 34.71 9.30 21.92
C THR A 118 33.86 10.56 21.76
N THR A 119 34.36 11.58 21.07
CA THR A 119 33.47 12.64 20.58
C THR A 119 32.61 12.03 19.46
N LYS A 120 31.29 11.98 19.67
CA LYS A 120 30.35 11.61 18.59
C LYS A 120 30.57 12.59 17.45
N ASN A 121 31.23 12.12 16.39
CA ASN A 121 31.43 12.90 15.19
C ASN A 121 30.10 12.91 14.42
N ASN A 122 29.28 13.94 14.64
CA ASN A 122 28.06 14.20 13.88
C ASN A 122 28.44 14.61 12.45
N LYS A 123 28.85 13.64 11.64
CA LYS A 123 29.08 13.87 10.21
C LYS A 123 27.73 14.07 9.55
N GLY A 124 27.46 15.31 9.14
CA GLY A 124 26.27 15.67 8.37
C GLY A 124 26.11 14.78 7.14
N VAL A 125 24.86 14.44 6.83
CA VAL A 125 24.47 13.57 5.71
C VAL A 125 25.08 14.08 4.40
N SER A 126 25.96 13.28 3.79
CA SER A 126 26.67 13.64 2.56
C SER A 126 25.72 13.74 1.36
N LYS A 127 26.10 14.51 0.35
CA LYS A 127 25.28 14.75 -0.87
C LYS A 127 24.82 13.45 -1.55
N ASN A 128 25.68 12.42 -1.56
CA ASN A 128 25.37 11.12 -2.15
C ASN A 128 24.40 10.29 -1.28
N GLN A 129 24.41 10.50 0.05
CA GLN A 129 23.42 9.89 0.95
C GLN A 129 22.03 10.52 0.78
N LYS A 130 21.94 11.83 0.53
CA LYS A 130 20.65 12.49 0.22
C LYS A 130 20.05 11.95 -1.07
N LEU A 131 20.86 11.74 -2.11
CA LEU A 131 20.43 11.15 -3.37
C LEU A 131 19.94 9.71 -3.19
N ALA A 132 20.66 8.89 -2.42
CA ALA A 132 20.26 7.52 -2.12
C ALA A 132 18.90 7.47 -1.40
N ILE A 133 18.67 8.36 -0.43
CA ILE A 133 17.38 8.45 0.29
C ILE A 133 16.25 8.86 -0.66
N ALA A 134 16.48 9.85 -1.54
CA ALA A 134 15.46 10.31 -2.48
C ALA A 134 15.06 9.23 -3.50
N VAL A 135 16.02 8.49 -4.05
CA VAL A 135 15.76 7.38 -5.00
C VAL A 135 14.95 6.27 -4.34
N VAL A 136 15.25 5.96 -3.08
CA VAL A 136 14.53 4.94 -2.31
C VAL A 136 13.07 5.33 -2.07
N ILE A 137 12.81 6.58 -1.71
CA ILE A 137 11.44 7.08 -1.52
C ILE A 137 10.67 7.01 -2.85
N ALA A 138 11.29 7.39 -3.96
CA ALA A 138 10.67 7.31 -5.28
C ALA A 138 10.31 5.87 -5.66
N VAL A 139 11.21 4.91 -5.45
CA VAL A 139 10.96 3.48 -5.72
C VAL A 139 9.86 2.94 -4.81
N PHE A 140 9.81 3.35 -3.54
CA PHE A 140 8.74 2.96 -2.61
C PHE A 140 7.35 3.41 -3.09
N LEU A 141 7.23 4.66 -3.53
CA LEU A 141 5.98 5.20 -4.07
C LEU A 141 5.52 4.44 -5.31
N ILE A 142 6.45 4.05 -6.20
CA ILE A 142 6.15 3.28 -7.40
C ILE A 142 5.67 1.86 -7.03
N VAL A 143 6.37 1.17 -6.12
CA VAL A 143 6.04 -0.21 -5.72
C VAL A 143 4.72 -0.30 -4.95
N ILE A 144 4.32 0.75 -4.24
CA ILE A 144 3.00 0.83 -3.57
C ILE A 144 1.89 1.26 -4.52
N SER A 145 2.19 2.11 -5.51
CA SER A 145 1.17 2.57 -6.45
C SER A 145 0.58 1.43 -7.29
N THR A 146 1.38 0.44 -7.68
CA THR A 146 0.93 -0.66 -8.54
C THR A 146 -0.15 -1.54 -7.89
N PRO A 147 0.01 -2.06 -6.65
CA PRO A 147 -1.05 -2.83 -6.00
C PRO A 147 -2.29 -1.97 -5.67
N VAL A 148 -2.10 -0.67 -5.37
CA VAL A 148 -3.21 0.25 -5.12
C VAL A 148 -4.05 0.47 -6.37
N ILE A 149 -3.41 0.66 -7.54
CA ILE A 149 -4.11 0.81 -8.83
C ILE A 149 -4.90 -0.47 -9.15
N THR A 150 -4.27 -1.64 -9.03
CA THR A 150 -4.96 -2.92 -9.27
C THR A 150 -6.10 -3.18 -8.29
N PHE A 151 -5.98 -2.70 -7.05
CA PHE A 151 -7.04 -2.80 -6.03
C PHE A 151 -8.20 -1.85 -6.34
N ILE A 152 -7.92 -0.62 -6.79
CA ILE A 152 -8.94 0.32 -7.27
C ILE A 152 -9.68 -0.28 -8.46
N GLU A 153 -8.97 -0.85 -9.44
CA GLU A 153 -9.60 -1.56 -10.57
C GLU A 153 -10.42 -2.76 -10.10
N TYR A 154 -9.91 -3.57 -9.17
CA TYR A 154 -10.64 -4.70 -8.58
C TYR A 154 -11.93 -4.27 -7.88
N LEU A 155 -11.89 -3.19 -7.10
CA LEU A 155 -13.09 -2.60 -6.49
C LEU A 155 -14.07 -2.05 -7.54
N ASN A 156 -13.57 -1.60 -8.69
CA ASN A 156 -14.39 -1.08 -9.78
C ASN A 156 -15.10 -2.19 -10.58
N ILE A 157 -14.64 -3.45 -10.53
CA ILE A 157 -15.31 -4.59 -11.19
C ILE A 157 -16.72 -4.83 -10.62
N GLY A 158 -17.01 -4.39 -9.38
CA GLY A 158 -18.36 -4.43 -8.81
C GLY A 158 -19.34 -3.40 -9.38
N ASN A 159 -18.84 -2.40 -10.11
CA ASN A 159 -19.60 -1.26 -10.65
C ASN A 159 -19.49 -1.17 -12.17
N HIS A 160 -19.57 -2.29 -12.90
CA HIS A 160 -19.70 -2.24 -14.36
C HIS A 160 -21.06 -1.63 -14.75
N TYR A 161 -21.10 -0.29 -14.84
CA TYR A 161 -22.17 0.41 -15.54
C TYR A 161 -21.87 0.30 -17.04
N GLU A 162 -22.59 -0.58 -17.71
CA GLU A 162 -22.57 -0.62 -19.17
C GLU A 162 -23.43 0.55 -19.67
N GLU A 163 -22.81 1.60 -20.22
CA GLU A 163 -23.53 2.71 -20.84
C GLU A 163 -24.15 2.21 -22.15
N VAL A 164 -25.43 1.82 -22.11
CA VAL A 164 -26.16 1.39 -23.29
C VAL A 164 -26.54 2.63 -24.11
N VAL A 165 -25.79 2.90 -25.18
CA VAL A 165 -26.14 3.93 -26.18
C VAL A 165 -27.33 3.44 -26.99
N VAL A 166 -28.48 4.08 -26.77
CA VAL A 166 -29.76 3.67 -27.38
C VAL A 166 -29.81 4.06 -28.86
N ARG A 167 -30.08 3.07 -29.72
CA ARG A 167 -30.12 3.22 -31.19
C ARG A 167 -31.54 3.10 -31.79
N ASN A 168 -32.53 2.65 -31.02
CA ASN A 168 -33.93 2.40 -31.45
C ASN A 168 -34.94 3.04 -30.44
N ASP A 169 -36.24 3.03 -30.73
CA ASP A 169 -37.32 3.59 -29.87
C ASP A 169 -37.51 2.88 -28.51
N TYR A 170 -36.84 1.73 -28.33
CA TYR A 170 -36.80 0.97 -27.08
C TYR A 170 -35.51 1.28 -26.32
N PHE A 171 -35.62 1.75 -25.08
CA PHE A 171 -34.46 2.02 -24.22
C PHE A 171 -34.15 0.84 -23.29
N CYS A 172 -35.14 0.02 -22.96
CA CYS A 172 -34.96 -1.23 -22.21
C CYS A 172 -35.73 -2.34 -22.92
N ASN A 173 -35.06 -3.47 -23.19
CA ASN A 173 -35.69 -4.69 -23.67
C ASN A 173 -34.92 -5.86 -23.06
N GLN A 174 -35.41 -6.36 -21.93
CA GLN A 174 -34.76 -7.40 -21.16
C GLN A 174 -35.66 -8.63 -21.10
N GLN A 175 -35.05 -9.78 -21.32
CA GLN A 175 -35.71 -11.08 -21.23
C GLN A 175 -34.80 -12.00 -20.41
N PHE A 176 -35.31 -12.47 -19.27
CA PHE A 176 -34.58 -13.36 -18.37
C PHE A 176 -35.36 -14.67 -18.22
N GLU A 177 -34.71 -15.77 -18.63
CA GLU A 177 -35.26 -17.13 -18.48
C GLU A 177 -35.01 -17.72 -17.09
N GLU A 178 -33.98 -17.22 -16.40
CA GLU A 178 -33.62 -17.53 -15.01
C GLU A 178 -33.85 -16.31 -14.12
N GLU A 179 -33.88 -16.51 -12.80
CA GLU A 179 -34.07 -15.41 -11.85
C GLU A 179 -32.85 -14.50 -11.84
N HIS A 180 -33.07 -13.21 -12.09
CA HIS A 180 -32.03 -12.21 -12.16
C HIS A 180 -32.29 -11.08 -11.16
N THR A 181 -31.24 -10.75 -10.39
CA THR A 181 -31.20 -9.60 -9.49
C THR A 181 -30.08 -8.67 -9.93
N GLY A 182 -30.42 -7.43 -10.25
CA GLY A 182 -29.47 -6.46 -10.78
C GLY A 182 -30.13 -5.16 -11.21
N THR A 183 -29.31 -4.15 -11.48
CA THR A 183 -29.78 -2.82 -11.88
C THR A 183 -29.27 -2.48 -13.26
N ARG A 184 -30.14 -1.98 -14.14
CA ARG A 184 -29.78 -1.42 -15.44
C ARG A 184 -29.95 0.08 -15.42
N SER A 185 -28.98 0.84 -15.93
CA SER A 185 -29.01 2.29 -15.98
C SER A 185 -29.02 2.78 -17.42
N TYR A 186 -29.83 3.80 -17.69
CA TYR A 186 -30.02 4.40 -19.01
C TYR A 186 -29.97 5.92 -18.87
N THR A 187 -29.34 6.60 -19.82
CA THR A 187 -29.30 8.07 -19.83
C THR A 187 -30.10 8.56 -21.03
N MET A 188 -31.14 9.36 -20.79
CA MET A 188 -32.14 9.71 -21.82
C MET A 188 -32.82 11.06 -21.54
N SER A 189 -33.50 11.66 -22.53
CA SER A 189 -34.23 12.93 -22.38
C SER A 189 -35.78 12.88 -22.42
N PRO A 190 -36.49 11.75 -22.24
CA PRO A 190 -37.95 11.74 -22.22
C PRO A 190 -38.51 12.20 -20.86
N THR A 191 -39.63 12.91 -20.92
CA THR A 191 -40.43 13.31 -19.75
C THR A 191 -41.33 12.17 -19.25
N ILE A 192 -41.73 11.25 -20.14
CA ILE A 192 -42.59 10.10 -19.83
C ILE A 192 -42.03 8.88 -20.56
N ILE A 193 -41.99 7.73 -19.88
CA ILE A 193 -41.52 6.44 -20.39
C ILE A 193 -42.66 5.44 -20.24
N ASN A 194 -43.02 4.76 -21.32
CA ASN A 194 -43.98 3.66 -21.26
C ASN A 194 -43.25 2.35 -21.01
N TYR A 195 -43.87 1.45 -20.24
CA TYR A 195 -43.33 0.13 -19.96
C TYR A 195 -44.37 -0.96 -20.20
N GLU A 196 -43.90 -2.11 -20.68
CA GLU A 196 -44.67 -3.34 -20.80
C GLU A 196 -43.85 -4.51 -20.24
N GLY A 197 -44.48 -5.43 -19.53
CA GLY A 197 -43.77 -6.56 -18.92
C GLY A 197 -44.63 -7.80 -18.73
N LYS A 198 -44.05 -8.96 -19.02
CA LYS A 198 -44.60 -10.28 -18.71
C LYS A 198 -43.81 -10.89 -17.56
N ILE A 199 -44.24 -10.63 -16.33
CA ILE A 199 -43.52 -11.02 -15.12
C ILE A 199 -43.95 -12.42 -14.68
N LYS A 200 -43.01 -13.37 -14.67
CA LYS A 200 -43.22 -14.75 -14.19
C LYS A 200 -42.93 -14.87 -12.69
N SER A 201 -41.86 -14.24 -12.21
CA SER A 201 -41.49 -14.12 -10.79
C SER A 201 -40.69 -12.84 -10.54
N GLY A 202 -40.64 -12.40 -9.28
CA GLY A 202 -39.88 -11.23 -8.84
C GLY A 202 -40.61 -9.89 -8.98
N SER A 203 -39.84 -8.81 -9.02
CA SER A 203 -40.36 -7.45 -9.14
C SER A 203 -39.43 -6.50 -9.86
N VAL A 204 -40.00 -5.43 -10.40
CA VAL A 204 -39.28 -4.35 -11.08
C VAL A 204 -39.60 -3.00 -10.41
N VAL A 205 -38.57 -2.17 -10.22
CA VAL A 205 -38.71 -0.78 -9.77
C VAL A 205 -37.96 0.12 -10.75
N ILE A 206 -38.62 1.19 -11.20
CA ILE A 206 -38.03 2.21 -12.06
C ILE A 206 -37.73 3.45 -11.22
N LYS A 207 -36.51 3.98 -11.30
CA LYS A 207 -36.11 5.21 -10.61
C LYS A 207 -35.52 6.20 -11.60
N SER A 208 -35.74 7.50 -11.41
CA SER A 208 -35.05 8.56 -12.15
C SER A 208 -34.18 9.40 -11.22
N TYR A 209 -33.07 9.89 -11.75
CA TYR A 209 -32.10 10.71 -11.06
C TYR A 209 -31.72 11.93 -11.90
N ASP A 210 -31.43 13.03 -11.22
CA ASP A 210 -30.86 14.22 -11.86
C ASP A 210 -29.39 14.02 -12.25
N SER A 211 -28.82 15.02 -12.95
CA SER A 211 -27.41 15.03 -13.36
C SER A 211 -26.42 15.03 -12.18
N SER A 212 -26.88 15.37 -10.98
CA SER A 212 -26.09 15.38 -9.74
C SER A 212 -26.22 14.07 -8.94
N GLY A 213 -27.07 13.14 -9.38
CA GLY A 213 -27.34 11.86 -8.74
C GLY A 213 -28.44 11.86 -7.68
N ASN A 214 -29.23 12.94 -7.54
CA ASN A 214 -30.37 12.98 -6.63
C ASN A 214 -31.58 12.25 -7.23
N LEU A 215 -32.28 11.46 -6.41
CA LEU A 215 -33.50 10.77 -6.81
C LEU A 215 -34.62 11.79 -7.12
N LEU A 216 -35.20 11.68 -8.30
CA LEU A 216 -36.31 12.52 -8.77
C LEU A 216 -37.66 11.83 -8.57
N GLN A 217 -37.81 10.63 -9.11
CA GLN A 217 -39.04 9.84 -9.03
C GLN A 217 -38.72 8.36 -8.86
N GLU A 218 -39.64 7.63 -8.25
CA GLU A 218 -39.59 6.19 -8.05
C GLU A 218 -40.96 5.59 -8.35
N SER A 219 -41.00 4.53 -9.15
CA SER A 219 -42.23 3.82 -9.44
C SER A 219 -42.67 3.01 -8.22
N GLN A 220 -43.96 2.69 -8.16
CA GLN A 220 -44.38 1.60 -7.29
C GLN A 220 -43.74 0.28 -7.74
N VAL A 221 -43.70 -0.69 -6.83
CA VAL A 221 -43.10 -2.00 -7.12
C VAL A 221 -43.98 -2.77 -8.10
N ILE A 222 -43.47 -2.96 -9.31
CA ILE A 222 -44.18 -3.63 -10.40
C ILE A 222 -44.02 -5.14 -10.24
N LYS A 223 -45.10 -5.85 -9.92
CA LYS A 223 -45.12 -7.32 -9.75
C LYS A 223 -46.21 -8.02 -10.54
N GLU A 224 -46.98 -7.26 -11.32
CA GLU A 224 -48.12 -7.78 -12.06
C GLU A 224 -47.67 -8.71 -13.19
N LYS A 225 -48.41 -9.82 -13.40
CA LYS A 225 -48.06 -10.81 -14.43
C LYS A 225 -48.00 -10.20 -15.83
N ASN A 226 -48.89 -9.27 -16.11
CA ASN A 226 -48.90 -8.45 -17.32
C ASN A 226 -48.89 -6.99 -16.86
N ALA A 227 -47.70 -6.43 -16.69
CA ALA A 227 -47.51 -5.06 -16.26
C ALA A 227 -47.53 -4.12 -17.47
N GLU A 228 -48.33 -3.07 -17.42
CA GLU A 228 -48.35 -2.01 -18.43
C GLU A 228 -48.57 -0.67 -17.71
N GLY A 229 -47.83 0.35 -18.12
CA GLY A 229 -48.01 1.69 -17.55
C GLY A 229 -47.03 2.71 -18.07
N SER A 230 -47.11 3.91 -17.49
CA SER A 230 -46.24 5.03 -17.80
C SER A 230 -45.53 5.52 -16.55
N PHE A 231 -44.24 5.83 -16.67
CA PHE A 231 -43.40 6.40 -15.63
C PHE A 231 -42.98 7.81 -16.04
N ASN A 232 -43.35 8.81 -15.23
CA ASN A 232 -42.90 10.18 -15.43
C ASN A 232 -41.52 10.35 -14.78
N THR A 233 -40.54 10.81 -15.56
CA THR A 233 -39.17 10.96 -15.08
C THR A 233 -38.99 12.16 -14.13
N GLY A 234 -40.01 13.01 -14.00
CA GLY A 234 -40.07 14.13 -13.05
C GLY A 234 -39.33 15.38 -13.51
N TYR A 235 -38.87 15.43 -14.77
CA TYR A 235 -38.02 16.52 -15.25
C TYR A 235 -38.30 16.90 -16.71
N GLY A 236 -38.29 18.21 -17.00
CA GLY A 236 -38.53 18.79 -18.32
C GLY A 236 -37.28 19.37 -19.00
N GLY A 237 -36.08 19.07 -18.49
CA GLY A 237 -34.78 19.59 -18.97
C GLY A 237 -33.86 18.52 -19.61
N GLU A 238 -32.54 18.63 -19.41
CA GLU A 238 -31.45 17.79 -19.98
C GLU A 238 -31.59 16.26 -19.79
N LYS A 239 -30.56 15.49 -20.18
CA LYS A 239 -30.49 14.03 -20.01
C LYS A 239 -30.67 13.63 -18.53
N VAL A 240 -31.68 12.82 -18.23
CA VAL A 240 -31.94 12.19 -16.93
C VAL A 240 -31.37 10.76 -16.92
N LYS A 241 -30.91 10.32 -15.75
CA LYS A 241 -30.50 8.92 -15.54
C LYS A 241 -31.70 8.13 -15.02
N VAL A 242 -32.09 7.10 -15.74
CA VAL A 242 -33.18 6.20 -15.36
C VAL A 242 -32.60 4.84 -15.04
N THR A 243 -32.92 4.29 -13.89
CA THR A 243 -32.52 2.94 -13.49
C THR A 243 -33.71 2.01 -13.40
N VAL A 244 -33.49 0.75 -13.77
CA VAL A 244 -34.45 -0.34 -13.62
C VAL A 244 -33.81 -1.38 -12.72
N GLU A 245 -34.38 -1.53 -11.53
CA GLU A 245 -33.96 -2.50 -10.53
C GLU A 245 -34.82 -3.76 -10.68
N PHE A 246 -34.15 -4.89 -10.92
CA PHE A 246 -34.75 -6.21 -10.98
C PHE A 246 -34.42 -6.95 -9.67
N THR A 247 -35.45 -7.49 -9.02
CA THR A 247 -35.30 -8.31 -7.82
C THR A 247 -35.95 -9.67 -8.05
N ASP A 248 -35.12 -10.72 -8.08
CA ASP A 248 -35.48 -12.11 -8.36
C ASP A 248 -36.39 -12.24 -9.60
N PHE A 249 -36.13 -11.38 -10.60
CA PHE A 249 -37.00 -11.19 -11.73
C PHE A 249 -36.82 -12.28 -12.77
N LYS A 250 -37.93 -12.82 -13.27
CA LYS A 250 -37.97 -13.74 -14.41
C LYS A 250 -39.11 -13.34 -15.32
N GLY A 251 -38.83 -13.19 -16.62
CA GLY A 251 -39.83 -12.71 -17.57
C GLY A 251 -39.27 -11.75 -18.60
N GLU A 252 -40.17 -11.02 -19.25
CA GLU A 252 -39.83 -9.97 -20.23
C GLU A 252 -40.22 -8.61 -19.65
N PHE A 253 -39.35 -7.62 -19.80
CA PHE A 253 -39.64 -6.24 -19.42
C PHE A 253 -39.07 -5.29 -20.46
N LYS A 254 -39.90 -4.37 -20.94
CA LYS A 254 -39.54 -3.41 -21.98
C LYS A 254 -39.95 -2.01 -21.55
N MET A 255 -39.11 -1.05 -21.93
CA MET A 255 -39.41 0.37 -21.81
C MET A 255 -39.13 1.07 -23.14
N TYR A 256 -40.06 1.94 -23.52
CA TYR A 256 -40.05 2.68 -24.78
C TYR A 256 -40.58 4.11 -24.57
N ARG A 257 -40.38 4.95 -25.58
CA ARG A 257 -40.83 6.35 -25.53
C ARG A 257 -42.33 6.45 -25.77
#